data_AF-A0A7S4LUL5-F1
#
_entry.id   AF-A0A7S4LUL5-F1
#
_cell.length_a   1.000
_cell.length_b   1.000
_cell.length_c   1.000
_cell.angle_alpha   90.00
_cell.angle_beta   90.00
_cell.angle_gamma   90.00
#
_symmetry.space_group_name_H-M   'P 1'
#
loop_
_entity.id
_entity.type
_entity.pdbx_description
1 polymer ?
#
loop_
_entity_poly.entity_id
_entity_poly.type
_entity_poly.pdbx_seq_one_letter_code
_entity_poly.pdbx_strand_id
1 'polypeptide(L)'
;MKLSLGVIETYGLTAAIQAADAACKSASVTLLGYKKIGAGLVNVFLGGEISAVKSAVDSGVAAVGQPTFIRGRLVIARPGEQVVALLNGLAGNALTPSDDDAAIAPSAAAAAAPADKRDDAPPPTAEAKQPARTENRAGGKKDQK
;
A
#
# COMPACT_ATOMS: atom_id res chain seq x y z
N MET A 1 -28.34 3.26 -4.00
CA MET A 1 -27.78 1.93 -3.64
C MET A 1 -26.85 2.07 -2.46
N LYS A 2 -26.67 1.03 -1.62
CA LYS A 2 -25.81 1.07 -0.42
C LYS A 2 -24.54 0.26 -0.66
N LEU A 3 -23.49 0.91 -1.15
CA LEU A 3 -22.15 0.37 -1.36
C LEU A 3 -21.35 0.40 -0.04
N SER A 4 -20.58 -0.64 0.27
CA SER A 4 -19.59 -0.62 1.35
C SER A 4 -18.26 -0.03 0.86
N LEU A 5 -17.52 0.64 1.75
CA LEU A 5 -16.23 1.26 1.44
C LEU A 5 -15.10 0.52 2.16
N GLY A 6 -14.08 0.15 1.41
CA GLY A 6 -12.78 -0.31 1.91
C GLY A 6 -11.71 0.73 1.63
N VAL A 7 -10.78 0.90 2.57
CA VAL A 7 -9.61 1.76 2.39
C VAL A 7 -8.35 1.02 2.85
N ILE A 8 -7.30 1.08 2.06
CA ILE A 8 -5.95 0.63 2.42
C ILE A 8 -5.02 1.83 2.31
N GLU A 9 -4.39 2.20 3.41
CA GLU A 9 -3.38 3.27 3.44
C GLU A 9 -1.99 2.67 3.49
N THR A 10 -1.12 3.12 2.59
CA THR A 10 0.26 2.65 2.48
C THR A 10 1.27 3.79 2.47
N TYR A 11 2.51 3.46 2.85
CA TYR A 11 3.69 4.21 2.44
C TYR A 11 4.14 3.72 1.05
N GLY A 12 4.24 4.65 0.12
CA GLY A 12 4.65 4.41 -1.26
C GLY A 12 3.51 3.94 -2.16
N LEU A 13 3.55 4.38 -3.42
CA LEU A 13 2.58 4.00 -4.45
C LEU A 13 2.72 2.53 -4.85
N THR A 14 3.92 1.97 -4.81
CA THR A 14 4.16 0.55 -5.16
C THR A 14 3.42 -0.40 -4.23
N ALA A 15 3.47 -0.16 -2.91
CA ALA A 15 2.74 -0.96 -1.94
C ALA A 15 1.22 -0.81 -2.12
N ALA A 16 0.74 0.40 -2.43
CA ALA A 16 -0.67 0.65 -2.76
C ALA A 16 -1.11 -0.15 -4.00
N ILE A 17 -0.31 -0.17 -5.08
CA ILE A 17 -0.61 -0.92 -6.31
C ILE A 17 -0.69 -2.42 -6.01
N GLN A 18 0.28 -2.96 -5.26
CA GLN A 18 0.30 -4.38 -4.89
C GLN A 18 -0.92 -4.76 -4.04
N ALA A 19 -1.26 -3.93 -3.05
CA ALA A 19 -2.45 -4.14 -2.23
C ALA A 19 -3.74 -4.08 -3.06
N ALA A 20 -3.85 -3.11 -3.98
CA ALA A 20 -5.01 -2.95 -4.85
C ALA A 20 -5.21 -4.15 -5.79
N ASP A 21 -4.13 -4.64 -6.42
CA ASP A 21 -4.16 -5.80 -7.31
C ASP A 21 -4.62 -7.07 -6.59
N ALA A 22 -4.03 -7.35 -5.41
CA ALA A 22 -4.42 -8.49 -4.60
C ALA A 22 -5.86 -8.38 -4.09
N ALA A 23 -6.28 -7.19 -3.66
CA ALA A 23 -7.64 -6.94 -3.19
C ALA A 23 -8.67 -7.25 -4.29
N CYS A 24 -8.49 -6.69 -5.49
CA CYS A 24 -9.43 -6.88 -6.61
C CYS A 24 -9.46 -8.32 -7.14
N LYS A 25 -8.37 -9.07 -7.00
CA LYS A 25 -8.32 -10.51 -7.36
C LYS A 25 -8.98 -11.42 -6.33
N SER A 26 -9.07 -10.99 -5.07
CA SER A 26 -9.54 -11.84 -3.97
C SER A 26 -11.05 -11.82 -3.75
N ALA A 27 -11.76 -10.81 -4.23
CA ALA A 27 -13.21 -10.68 -4.07
C ALA A 27 -13.81 -9.77 -5.15
N SER A 28 -15.14 -9.87 -5.35
CA SER A 28 -15.90 -8.98 -6.23
C SER A 28 -15.98 -7.57 -5.62
N VAL A 29 -14.96 -6.75 -5.87
CA VAL A 29 -14.88 -5.34 -5.49
C VAL A 29 -14.42 -4.49 -6.67
N THR A 30 -14.84 -3.24 -6.69
CA THR A 30 -14.41 -2.25 -7.68
C THR A 30 -13.33 -1.37 -7.07
N LEU A 31 -12.22 -1.18 -7.79
CA LEU A 31 -11.22 -0.17 -7.45
C LEU A 31 -11.76 1.21 -7.82
N LEU A 32 -12.10 1.99 -6.79
CA LEU A 32 -12.68 3.33 -6.93
C LEU A 32 -11.60 4.37 -7.26
N GLY A 33 -10.35 4.04 -6.96
CA GLY A 33 -9.20 4.87 -7.26
C GLY A 33 -8.27 5.00 -6.07
N TYR A 34 -7.36 5.96 -6.18
CA TYR A 34 -6.38 6.25 -5.14
C TYR A 34 -6.18 7.74 -4.91
N LYS A 35 -5.70 8.10 -3.72
CA LYS A 35 -5.35 9.47 -3.35
C LYS A 35 -3.96 9.52 -2.75
N LYS A 36 -3.13 10.44 -3.25
CA LYS A 36 -1.85 10.81 -2.65
C LYS A 36 -2.08 12.03 -1.75
N ILE A 37 -1.65 11.94 -0.50
CA ILE A 37 -1.80 13.04 0.47
C ILE A 37 -0.47 13.73 0.80
N GLY A 38 0.66 13.19 0.33
CA GLY A 38 2.00 13.70 0.60
C GLY A 38 2.79 12.80 1.57
N ALA A 39 4.07 13.12 1.82
CA ALA A 39 4.95 12.35 2.71
C ALA A 39 5.02 10.84 2.40
N GLY A 40 4.81 10.46 1.14
CA GLY A 40 4.76 9.07 0.71
C GLY A 40 3.46 8.34 1.03
N LEU A 41 2.46 8.97 1.65
CA LEU A 41 1.19 8.32 1.98
C LEU A 41 0.25 8.24 0.77
N VAL A 42 -0.28 7.04 0.55
CA VAL A 42 -1.20 6.71 -0.52
C VAL A 42 -2.38 5.93 0.03
N ASN A 43 -3.59 6.36 -0.32
CA ASN A 43 -4.83 5.69 0.03
C ASN A 43 -5.44 5.05 -1.21
N VAL A 44 -5.82 3.78 -1.10
CA VAL A 44 -6.56 3.02 -2.11
C VAL A 44 -7.99 2.80 -1.63
N PHE A 45 -8.98 3.01 -2.49
CA PHE A 45 -10.40 2.92 -2.14
C PHE A 45 -11.07 1.80 -2.93
N LEU A 46 -11.82 0.94 -2.22
CA LEU A 46 -12.50 -0.23 -2.76
C LEU A 46 -14.00 -0.15 -2.47
N GLY A 47 -14.82 -0.47 -3.46
CA GLY A 47 -16.28 -0.46 -3.36
C GLY A 47 -16.85 -1.86 -3.58
N GLY A 48 -17.87 -2.24 -2.81
CA GLY A 48 -18.61 -3.49 -3.08
C GLY A 48 -19.59 -3.85 -1.96
N GLU A 49 -19.98 -5.12 -1.91
CA GLU A 49 -20.71 -5.70 -0.79
C GLU A 49 -19.81 -5.83 0.45
N ILE A 50 -20.39 -5.75 1.65
CA ILE A 50 -19.61 -5.70 2.91
C ILE A 50 -18.67 -6.90 3.10
N SER A 51 -19.12 -8.10 2.74
CA SER A 51 -18.30 -9.32 2.84
C SER A 51 -17.14 -9.31 1.84
N ALA A 52 -17.40 -8.89 0.60
CA ALA A 52 -16.40 -8.77 -0.45
C ALA A 52 -15.34 -7.71 -0.09
N VAL A 53 -15.78 -6.53 0.36
CA VAL A 53 -14.89 -5.44 0.80
C VAL A 53 -13.99 -5.87 1.95
N LYS A 54 -14.54 -6.56 2.95
CA LYS A 54 -13.75 -7.06 4.09
C LYS A 54 -12.67 -8.05 3.61
N SER A 55 -13.06 -9.03 2.79
CA SER A 55 -12.14 -10.03 2.23
C SER A 55 -11.05 -9.39 1.36
N ALA A 56 -11.42 -8.40 0.55
CA ALA A 56 -10.50 -7.67 -0.32
C ALA A 56 -9.47 -6.86 0.47
N VAL A 57 -9.90 -6.15 1.51
CA VAL A 57 -9.01 -5.36 2.36
C VAL A 57 -8.03 -6.26 3.11
N ASP A 58 -8.51 -7.36 3.69
CA ASP A 58 -7.67 -8.30 4.43
C ASP A 58 -6.62 -8.96 3.50
N SER A 59 -7.03 -9.37 2.29
CA SER A 59 -6.12 -9.94 1.28
C SER A 59 -5.11 -8.93 0.74
N GLY A 60 -5.54 -7.70 0.46
CA GLY A 60 -4.68 -6.63 -0.04
C GLY A 60 -3.59 -6.25 0.97
N VAL A 61 -3.95 -6.18 2.26
CA VAL A 61 -3.00 -5.92 3.34
C VAL A 61 -2.02 -7.07 3.52
N ALA A 62 -2.49 -8.32 3.46
CA ALA A 62 -1.64 -9.50 3.57
C ALA A 62 -0.66 -9.66 2.39
N ALA A 63 -1.03 -9.18 1.20
CA ALA A 63 -0.17 -9.23 0.02
C ALA A 63 1.06 -8.31 0.13
N VAL A 64 1.00 -7.25 0.94
CA VAL A 64 2.15 -6.38 1.21
C VAL A 64 3.02 -7.05 2.27
N GLY A 65 4.00 -7.83 1.82
CA GLY A 65 4.84 -8.67 2.68
C GLY A 65 5.69 -7.92 3.72
N GLN A 66 5.84 -6.60 3.58
CA GLN A 66 6.56 -5.74 4.51
C GLN A 66 5.56 -4.84 5.27
N PRO A 67 5.20 -5.17 6.53
CA PRO A 67 4.13 -4.50 7.27
C PRO A 67 4.35 -3.00 7.50
N THR A 68 5.61 -2.55 7.48
CA THR A 68 5.97 -1.13 7.63
C THR A 68 5.42 -0.25 6.51
N PHE A 69 5.11 -0.83 5.34
CA PHE A 69 4.45 -0.10 4.27
C PHE A 69 2.93 0.02 4.44
N ILE A 70 2.30 -0.75 5.33
CA ILE A 70 0.87 -0.59 5.64
C ILE A 70 0.74 0.40 6.79
N ARG A 71 0.09 1.53 6.53
CA ARG A 71 -0.19 2.53 7.55
C ARG A 71 -1.52 2.30 8.25
N GLY A 72 -2.52 1.84 7.50
CA GLY A 72 -3.86 1.62 8.03
C GLY A 72 -4.77 0.86 7.06
N ARG A 73 -5.89 0.37 7.61
CA ARG A 73 -6.99 -0.21 6.85
C ARG A 73 -8.33 0.17 7.50
N LEU A 74 -9.37 0.32 6.68
CA LEU A 74 -10.70 0.71 7.13
C LEU A 74 -11.76 -0.01 6.29
N VAL A 75 -12.82 -0.46 6.94
CA VAL A 75 -14.02 -1.00 6.28
C VAL A 75 -15.24 -0.32 6.88
N ILE A 76 -16.07 0.27 6.03
CA ILE A 76 -17.32 0.93 6.40
C ILE A 76 -18.46 0.28 5.62
N ALA A 77 -19.34 -0.45 6.31
CA ALA A 77 -20.45 -1.18 5.69
C ALA A 77 -21.51 -0.27 5.04
N ARG A 78 -21.62 0.96 5.53
CA ARG A 78 -22.61 1.92 5.04
C ARG A 78 -22.08 3.35 5.20
N PRO A 79 -21.20 3.82 4.30
CA PRO A 79 -20.71 5.19 4.33
C PRO A 79 -21.89 6.15 4.13
N GLY A 80 -21.87 7.26 4.86
CA GLY A 80 -22.86 8.33 4.68
C GLY A 80 -22.74 8.96 3.30
N GLU A 81 -23.84 9.50 2.76
CA GLU A 81 -23.86 10.06 1.40
C GLU A 81 -22.83 11.18 1.19
N GLN A 82 -22.59 12.01 2.21
CA GLN A 82 -21.57 13.07 2.16
C GLN A 82 -20.14 12.49 2.08
N VAL A 83 -19.89 11.35 2.73
CA VAL A 83 -18.60 10.65 2.65
C VAL A 83 -18.39 10.09 1.25
N VAL A 84 -19.45 9.53 0.65
CA VAL A 84 -19.41 9.06 -0.74
C VAL A 84 -19.15 10.22 -1.69
N ALA A 85 -19.86 11.34 -1.53
CA ALA A 85 -19.68 12.53 -2.37
C ALA A 85 -18.25 13.07 -2.35
N LEU A 86 -17.59 13.05 -1.18
CA LEU A 86 -16.19 13.47 -1.02
C LEU A 86 -15.21 12.67 -1.89
N LEU A 87 -15.55 11.42 -2.20
CA LEU A 87 -14.67 10.47 -2.88
C LEU A 87 -14.91 10.41 -4.40
N ASN A 88 -15.91 11.12 -4.94
CA ASN A 88 -16.23 11.13 -6.38
C ASN A 88 -15.18 11.85 -7.27
N GLY A 89 -14.12 12.42 -6.67
CA GLY A 89 -12.99 13.05 -7.38
C GLY A 89 -11.68 12.25 -7.30
N LEU A 90 -11.75 10.96 -6.95
CA LEU A 90 -10.58 10.08 -6.93
C LEU A 90 -10.14 9.75 -8.36
N ALA A 91 -8.83 9.51 -8.53
CA ALA A 91 -8.30 8.99 -9.80
C ALA A 91 -8.67 7.50 -9.90
N GLY A 92 -9.84 7.21 -10.46
CA GLY A 92 -10.45 5.89 -10.64
C GLY A 92 -11.94 6.01 -10.99
N ASN A 93 -12.66 4.89 -11.08
CA ASN A 93 -14.10 4.90 -11.38
C ASN A 93 -14.86 5.63 -10.26
N ALA A 94 -15.91 6.38 -10.63
CA ALA A 94 -16.78 7.05 -9.66
C ALA A 94 -17.35 6.04 -8.63
N LEU A 95 -17.68 6.51 -7.41
CA LEU A 95 -18.34 5.66 -6.41
C LEU A 95 -19.75 5.20 -6.82
N THR A 96 -20.27 5.76 -7.90
CA THR A 96 -21.49 5.31 -8.54
C THR A 96 -21.15 4.07 -9.36
N PRO A 97 -21.59 2.86 -8.96
CA PRO A 97 -21.45 1.71 -9.81
C PRO A 97 -22.23 1.98 -11.10
N SER A 98 -21.67 1.57 -12.22
CA SER A 98 -22.47 1.36 -13.43
C SER A 98 -23.32 0.11 -13.18
N ASP A 99 -24.56 0.05 -13.68
CA ASP A 99 -25.46 -1.09 -13.46
C ASP A 99 -24.86 -2.46 -13.90
N ASP A 100 -23.77 -2.43 -14.68
CA ASP A 100 -23.01 -3.59 -15.16
C ASP A 100 -22.05 -4.22 -14.12
N ASP A 101 -21.63 -3.50 -13.06
CA ASP A 101 -20.64 -3.99 -12.08
C ASP A 101 -21.23 -5.05 -11.11
N ALA A 102 -22.56 -5.13 -11.00
CA ALA A 102 -23.26 -6.12 -10.18
C ALA A 102 -23.16 -7.56 -10.73
N ALA A 103 -22.69 -7.73 -11.97
CA ALA A 103 -22.62 -9.02 -12.66
C ALA A 103 -21.27 -9.74 -12.51
N ILE A 104 -20.28 -9.19 -11.79
CA ILE A 104 -19.04 -9.90 -11.49
C ILE A 104 -19.34 -10.93 -10.39
N ALA A 105 -19.92 -12.06 -10.81
CA ALA A 105 -20.21 -13.20 -9.98
C ALA A 105 -18.98 -13.59 -9.14
N PRO A 106 -19.17 -14.10 -7.90
CA PRO A 106 -18.07 -14.63 -7.11
C PRO A 106 -17.52 -15.86 -7.84
N SER A 107 -16.48 -15.67 -8.65
CA SER A 107 -15.77 -16.79 -9.26
C SER A 107 -15.06 -17.54 -8.14
N ALA A 108 -15.61 -18.71 -7.81
CA ALA A 108 -15.01 -19.69 -6.94
C ALA A 108 -13.66 -20.16 -7.51
N ALA A 109 -12.60 -19.41 -7.23
CA ALA A 109 -11.23 -19.81 -7.48
C ALA A 109 -10.31 -19.26 -6.38
N ALA A 110 -10.57 -19.70 -5.15
CA ALA A 110 -9.48 -19.89 -4.20
C ALA A 110 -8.58 -21.02 -4.74
N ALA A 111 -7.54 -20.65 -5.49
CA ALA A 111 -6.36 -21.48 -5.67
C ALA A 111 -5.18 -20.69 -5.13
N ALA A 112 -4.64 -21.19 -4.02
CA ALA A 112 -3.47 -20.64 -3.35
C ALA A 112 -2.34 -20.38 -4.37
N ALA A 113 -1.93 -19.11 -4.48
CA ALA A 113 -0.65 -18.81 -5.08
C ALA A 113 0.44 -19.35 -4.14
N PRO A 114 1.39 -20.17 -4.63
CA PRO A 114 2.49 -20.63 -3.81
C PRO A 114 3.31 -19.42 -3.35
N ALA A 115 3.70 -19.43 -2.07
CA ALA A 115 4.66 -18.49 -1.53
C ALA A 115 5.89 -18.48 -2.44
N ASP A 116 6.15 -17.32 -3.03
CA ASP A 116 7.32 -17.04 -3.83
C ASP A 116 8.55 -17.11 -2.92
N LYS A 117 9.23 -18.26 -2.92
CA LYS A 117 10.52 -18.45 -2.26
C LYS A 117 11.62 -17.79 -3.09
N ARG A 118 11.53 -16.49 -3.30
CA ARG A 118 12.74 -15.71 -3.58
C ARG A 118 13.50 -15.64 -2.27
N ASP A 119 14.60 -16.38 -2.21
CA ASP A 119 15.55 -16.31 -1.11
C ASP A 119 15.98 -14.84 -0.94
N ASP A 120 15.46 -14.18 0.10
CA ASP A 120 16.00 -12.92 0.59
C ASP A 120 17.39 -13.23 1.15
N ALA A 121 18.40 -13.13 0.29
CA ALA A 121 19.77 -13.03 0.73
C ALA A 121 19.86 -11.85 1.71
N PRO A 122 20.36 -12.06 2.95
CA PRO A 122 20.43 -10.98 3.92
C PRO A 122 21.29 -9.84 3.35
N PRO A 123 20.93 -8.57 3.59
CA PRO A 123 21.76 -7.46 3.17
C PRO A 123 23.16 -7.61 3.79
N PRO A 124 24.25 -7.39 3.02
CA PRO A 124 25.59 -7.52 3.56
C PRO A 124 25.77 -6.49 4.68
N THR A 125 26.05 -6.97 5.89
CA THR A 125 26.50 -6.17 7.03
C THR A 125 27.82 -5.50 6.68
N ALA A 126 27.75 -4.22 6.30
CA ALA A 126 28.91 -3.36 6.19
C ALA A 126 29.24 -2.77 7.57
N GLU A 127 29.92 -3.54 8.42
CA GLU A 127 30.71 -2.97 9.53
C GLU A 127 32.02 -2.40 8.95
N ALA A 128 32.00 -1.12 8.56
CA ALA A 128 33.21 -0.37 8.25
C ALA A 128 33.82 0.18 9.53
N LYS A 129 34.73 -0.58 10.12
CA LYS A 129 35.62 -0.16 11.20
C LYS A 129 36.57 0.92 10.65
N GLN A 130 36.36 2.18 11.02
CA GLN A 130 37.29 3.28 10.67
C GLN A 130 38.69 2.97 11.23
N PRO A 131 39.78 3.00 10.43
CA PRO A 131 41.11 3.01 10.99
C PRO A 131 41.45 4.40 11.54
N ALA A 132 42.11 4.39 12.70
CA ALA A 132 42.59 5.54 13.44
C ALA A 132 43.45 6.47 12.56
N ARG A 133 43.13 7.76 12.59
CA ARG A 133 43.97 8.82 12.05
C ARG A 133 45.16 9.01 12.99
N THR A 134 46.26 8.34 12.70
CA THR A 134 47.51 8.48 13.43
C THR A 134 48.11 9.86 13.23
N GLU A 135 48.50 10.46 14.35
CA GLU A 135 49.16 11.74 14.48
C GLU A 135 50.50 11.75 13.76
N ASN A 136 50.83 12.85 13.08
CA ASN A 136 52.22 13.23 12.82
C ASN A 136 52.42 14.68 13.26
N ARG A 137 53.03 14.83 14.44
CA ARG A 137 53.56 16.08 14.99
C ARG A 137 55.09 16.04 14.88
N ALA A 138 55.63 16.82 13.96
CA ALA A 138 56.99 17.37 13.97
C ALA A 138 57.08 18.24 12.71
N GLY A 139 57.42 19.52 12.69
CA GLY A 139 58.11 20.38 13.64
C GLY A 139 58.90 21.35 12.75
N GLY A 140 58.76 22.67 12.95
CA GLY A 140 59.50 23.64 12.13
C GLY A 140 58.94 25.05 12.24
N LYS A 141 59.51 25.81 13.16
CA LYS A 141 59.21 27.19 13.52
C LYS A 141 60.01 28.15 12.61
N LYS A 142 59.59 29.43 12.58
CA LYS A 142 60.31 30.65 12.14
C LYS A 142 60.14 31.00 10.66
N ASP A 143 60.13 32.24 10.21
CA ASP A 143 59.97 33.59 10.75
C ASP A 143 59.82 34.47 9.49
N GLN A 144 59.12 35.61 9.61
CA GLN A 144 59.27 36.89 8.89
C GLN A 144 60.08 36.92 7.57
N LYS A 145 59.48 37.44 6.49
CA LYS A 145 59.73 38.80 5.96
C LYS A 145 58.76 39.16 4.83
#